data_AF-A0A961IH21-F1
#
_entry.id   AF-A0A961IH21-F1
#
_cell.length_a   1.000
_cell.length_b   1.000
_cell.length_c   1.000
_cell.angle_alpha   90.00
_cell.angle_beta   90.00
_cell.angle_gamma   90.00
#
_symmetry.space_group_name_H-M   'P 1'
#
loop_
_entity.id
_entity.type
_entity.pdbx_description
1 polymer ?
#
loop_
_entity_poly.entity_id
_entity_poly.type
_entity_poly.pdbx_seq_one_letter_code
_entity_poly.pdbx_strand_id
1 'polypeptide(L)'
;NHRRAAYNNGAGEYEGLTIVPMGIDPEYCPEYLLKAAREEADRALQMGEQYGYRNAQVTVLAPTGTIGLVMDCDTTGIEPDFALVKFKKLAGGGYFKIINQSVPPALQRLGYDEAQVRDIIQYCVGSGSLANAPHINHESLKAKGFSDEVLQRLDQATRSAFDLSFIFNKFTLGEDLLRNQLGFGEEIDSFDFNLLEALGFTREQITEANDFVCGTMTIEGAPHLQSEHYAVFDCANRCGKYGKRYLSWEAHIRMMAAAQPFLSGAISKTINLPAHATVEDVKAAYWLSWQLMNKAVALYRDGSKLSQPLNIQIDEDDSEESTEEATETTTAAVINAGPEATASQHKAVEQVVYRYLAKRRRLPDRRAGYTQKASVGGHKVYLRTGEYEDGHLGEIFLDMHKEGAAFRSLMNSFAIAISLGLQYGVPLEEFVDAFVFTRFEPNGMVQGNPHIKMSTSIIDYVFRELAITYLGRNDLAQVQPEDLRADAISKGEEAESQPRRPLSRSASLGGSLSAIEEELRGVSTDSEDNSAEHPSTERLSWMPDMPAGGGNLETSPTTITLNRQLQSAEVARMQGYEGDPCPECGQLTLVRNGSCLKCQSCGATTGCS
;
A
#
# COMPACT_ATOMS: atom_id res chain seq x y z
N ASN A 1 17.80 12.77 -34.15
CA ASN A 1 17.69 11.36 -33.70
C ASN A 1 16.27 10.77 -33.75
N HIS A 2 15.23 11.34 -33.12
CA HIS A 2 13.85 10.78 -33.19
C HIS A 2 13.40 10.45 -34.63
N ARG A 3 13.60 11.38 -35.57
CA ARG A 3 13.39 11.17 -37.02
C ARG A 3 14.13 9.95 -37.59
N ARG A 4 15.40 9.75 -37.22
CA ARG A 4 16.22 8.61 -37.67
C ARG A 4 15.67 7.27 -37.17
N ALA A 5 15.08 7.24 -35.97
CA ALA A 5 14.37 6.05 -35.50
C ALA A 5 13.07 5.78 -36.29
N ALA A 6 12.31 6.81 -36.68
CA ALA A 6 11.09 6.64 -37.49
C ALA A 6 11.38 6.10 -38.91
N TYR A 7 12.58 6.34 -39.41
CA TYR A 7 13.09 5.81 -40.68
C TYR A 7 13.89 4.51 -40.54
N ASN A 8 14.18 4.05 -39.32
CA ASN A 8 15.03 2.89 -39.00
C ASN A 8 16.44 2.97 -39.62
N ASN A 9 17.08 4.15 -39.50
CA ASN A 9 18.41 4.44 -40.03
C ASN A 9 19.51 3.58 -39.39
N GLY A 10 20.65 3.47 -40.09
CA GLY A 10 21.81 2.73 -39.60
C GLY A 10 22.48 3.38 -38.39
N ALA A 11 23.15 2.57 -37.57
CA ALA A 11 23.84 3.00 -36.35
C ALA A 11 24.76 4.23 -36.54
N GLY A 12 25.48 4.29 -37.66
CA GLY A 12 26.41 5.38 -37.98
C GLY A 12 25.75 6.71 -38.37
N GLU A 13 24.43 6.78 -38.49
CA GLU A 13 23.70 8.00 -38.83
C GLU A 13 23.24 8.77 -37.58
N TYR A 14 23.21 8.13 -36.40
CA TYR A 14 22.79 8.78 -35.15
C TYR A 14 23.87 9.71 -34.59
N GLU A 15 23.46 10.88 -34.14
CA GLU A 15 24.38 11.89 -33.58
C GLU A 15 24.47 11.75 -32.06
N GLY A 16 25.69 11.61 -31.53
CA GLY A 16 25.94 11.66 -30.09
C GLY A 16 25.28 10.54 -29.26
N LEU A 17 24.85 9.43 -29.89
CA LEU A 17 24.33 8.26 -29.18
C LEU A 17 25.41 7.20 -29.01
N THR A 18 25.51 6.66 -27.81
CA THR A 18 26.37 5.49 -27.49
C THR A 18 25.64 4.16 -27.67
N ILE A 19 24.30 4.18 -27.59
CA ILE A 19 23.42 3.02 -27.79
C ILE A 19 22.46 3.35 -28.93
N VAL A 20 22.26 2.40 -29.84
CA VAL A 20 21.40 2.56 -31.02
C VAL A 20 19.94 2.28 -30.62
N PRO A 21 18.99 3.19 -30.90
CA PRO A 21 17.57 2.95 -30.63
C PRO A 21 16.96 1.90 -31.56
N MET A 22 15.87 1.28 -31.12
CA MET A 22 15.01 0.46 -31.97
C MET A 22 14.20 1.37 -32.92
N GLY A 23 14.42 1.26 -34.23
CA GLY A 23 13.62 2.00 -35.21
C GLY A 23 12.29 1.31 -35.55
N ILE A 24 11.45 1.99 -36.34
CA ILE A 24 10.21 1.39 -36.85
C ILE A 24 10.54 0.50 -38.03
N ASP A 25 10.44 -0.82 -37.84
CA ASP A 25 10.64 -1.80 -38.90
C ASP A 25 9.51 -1.73 -39.96
N PRO A 26 9.83 -1.46 -41.24
CA PRO A 26 8.84 -1.43 -42.31
C PRO A 26 8.16 -2.77 -42.62
N GLU A 27 8.75 -3.90 -42.23
CA GLU A 27 8.18 -5.23 -42.48
C GLU A 27 6.98 -5.52 -41.56
N TYR A 28 7.03 -5.03 -40.33
CA TYR A 28 5.99 -5.27 -39.31
C TYR A 28 5.01 -4.09 -39.13
N CYS A 29 5.37 -2.88 -39.57
CA CYS A 29 4.52 -1.70 -39.41
C CYS A 29 3.62 -1.46 -40.64
N PRO A 30 2.27 -1.38 -40.48
CA PRO A 30 1.37 -1.03 -41.57
C PRO A 30 1.77 0.27 -42.27
N GLU A 31 1.76 0.27 -43.62
CA GLU A 31 2.28 1.37 -44.44
C GLU A 31 1.75 2.75 -44.04
N TYR A 32 0.44 2.84 -43.73
CA TYR A 32 -0.19 4.11 -43.33
C TYR A 32 0.32 4.65 -41.98
N LEU A 33 0.63 3.77 -41.02
CA LEU A 33 1.22 4.17 -39.73
C LEU A 33 2.69 4.55 -39.89
N LEU A 34 3.45 3.75 -40.64
CA LEU A 34 4.86 4.02 -40.94
C LEU A 34 5.02 5.38 -41.64
N LYS A 35 4.17 5.64 -42.64
CA LYS A 35 4.14 6.92 -43.36
C LYS A 35 3.81 8.08 -42.42
N ALA A 36 2.74 7.97 -41.62
CA ALA A 36 2.35 9.03 -40.69
C ALA A 36 3.44 9.33 -39.64
N ALA A 37 4.09 8.30 -39.09
CA ALA A 37 5.19 8.47 -38.14
C ALA A 37 6.42 9.17 -38.74
N ARG A 38 6.74 8.88 -40.00
CA ARG A 38 7.81 9.53 -40.76
C ARG A 38 7.48 10.98 -41.09
N GLU A 39 6.29 11.24 -41.64
CA GLU A 39 5.81 12.59 -41.96
C GLU A 39 5.75 13.48 -40.71
N GLU A 40 5.31 12.95 -39.55
CA GLU A 40 5.33 13.70 -38.29
C GLU A 40 6.75 14.07 -37.86
N ALA A 41 7.68 13.11 -37.90
CA ALA A 41 9.07 13.35 -37.50
C ALA A 41 9.84 14.26 -38.48
N ASP A 42 9.46 14.25 -39.76
CA ASP A 42 9.94 15.19 -40.78
C ASP A 42 9.47 16.62 -40.46
N ARG A 43 8.16 16.81 -40.23
CA ARG A 43 7.58 18.12 -39.89
C ARG A 43 8.13 18.67 -38.59
N ALA A 44 8.25 17.83 -37.55
CA ALA A 44 8.78 18.23 -36.25
C ALA A 44 10.23 18.76 -36.36
N LEU A 45 11.08 18.10 -37.16
CA LEU A 45 12.44 18.57 -37.41
C LEU A 45 12.43 19.88 -38.23
N GLN A 46 11.74 19.90 -39.37
CA GLN A 46 11.70 21.04 -40.29
C GLN A 46 11.19 22.33 -39.61
N MET A 47 10.08 22.24 -38.89
CA MET A 47 9.51 23.39 -38.18
C MET A 47 10.40 23.82 -37.01
N GLY A 48 11.01 22.86 -36.31
CA GLY A 48 11.93 23.14 -35.22
C GLY A 48 13.24 23.80 -35.65
N GLU A 49 13.75 23.46 -36.84
CA GLU A 49 14.90 24.15 -37.46
C GLU A 49 14.54 25.58 -37.90
N GLN A 50 13.32 25.80 -38.40
CA GLN A 50 12.86 27.10 -38.88
C GLN A 50 12.50 28.08 -37.74
N TYR A 51 11.85 27.59 -36.69
CA TYR A 51 11.24 28.43 -35.63
C TYR A 51 11.82 28.20 -34.22
N GLY A 52 12.66 27.19 -34.04
CA GLY A 52 13.10 26.73 -32.73
C GLY A 52 12.05 25.90 -31.99
N TYR A 53 12.45 25.33 -30.85
CA TYR A 53 11.56 24.55 -29.97
C TYR A 53 11.25 25.35 -28.70
N ARG A 54 9.95 25.46 -28.34
CA ARG A 54 9.54 26.17 -27.11
C ARG A 54 9.77 25.35 -25.84
N ASN A 55 9.71 24.04 -25.95
CA ASN A 55 9.80 23.10 -24.83
C ASN A 55 11.01 22.18 -25.04
N ALA A 56 11.88 22.07 -24.05
CA ALA A 56 13.04 21.17 -24.10
C ALA A 56 12.66 19.68 -24.05
N GLN A 57 11.47 19.38 -23.53
CA GLN A 57 10.85 18.05 -23.48
C GLN A 57 9.35 18.20 -23.73
N VAL A 58 8.78 17.29 -24.53
CA VAL A 58 7.38 17.35 -25.00
C VAL A 58 6.56 16.08 -24.72
N THR A 59 7.23 14.96 -24.47
CA THR A 59 6.62 13.63 -24.38
C THR A 59 7.27 12.80 -23.29
N VAL A 60 6.46 12.09 -22.50
CA VAL A 60 6.87 11.16 -21.45
C VAL A 60 5.71 10.18 -21.24
N LEU A 61 5.99 8.92 -20.93
CA LEU A 61 4.95 7.99 -20.49
C LEU A 61 5.00 7.89 -18.96
N ALA A 62 4.06 8.56 -18.30
CA ALA A 62 3.91 8.55 -16.85
C ALA A 62 3.04 7.37 -16.38
N PRO A 63 3.06 6.99 -15.09
CA PRO A 63 2.12 6.01 -14.56
C PRO A 63 0.71 6.60 -14.58
N THR A 64 -0.26 5.89 -15.17
CA THR A 64 -1.63 6.36 -15.31
C THR A 64 -2.64 5.56 -14.48
N GLY A 65 -2.23 4.95 -13.37
CA GLY A 65 -3.07 4.07 -12.55
C GLY A 65 -4.44 4.68 -12.21
N THR A 66 -4.45 5.75 -11.41
CA THR A 66 -5.68 6.41 -10.97
C THR A 66 -6.52 6.96 -12.13
N ILE A 67 -5.89 7.63 -13.10
CA ILE A 67 -6.64 8.24 -14.22
C ILE A 67 -7.17 7.19 -15.21
N GLY A 68 -6.44 6.11 -15.45
CA GLY A 68 -6.89 4.98 -16.27
C GLY A 68 -8.09 4.28 -15.65
N LEU A 69 -8.09 4.07 -14.33
CA LEU A 69 -9.25 3.55 -13.59
C LEU A 69 -10.47 4.49 -13.61
N VAL A 70 -10.25 5.80 -13.66
CA VAL A 70 -11.33 6.81 -13.82
C VAL A 70 -11.85 6.88 -15.26
N MET A 71 -10.99 6.65 -16.24
CA MET A 71 -11.34 6.61 -17.67
C MET A 71 -11.78 5.21 -18.15
N ASP A 72 -11.91 4.25 -17.24
CA ASP A 72 -12.30 2.85 -17.49
C ASP A 72 -11.45 2.16 -18.58
N CYS A 73 -10.15 2.47 -18.59
CA CYS A 73 -9.19 1.84 -19.50
C CYS A 73 -8.82 0.43 -19.00
N ASP A 74 -8.87 -0.56 -19.89
CA ASP A 74 -8.40 -1.93 -19.60
C ASP A 74 -6.95 -1.93 -19.09
N THR A 75 -6.07 -1.18 -19.75
CA THR A 75 -4.62 -1.10 -19.47
C THR A 75 -4.19 0.28 -18.98
N THR A 76 -3.20 0.33 -18.09
CA THR A 76 -2.61 1.59 -17.60
C THR A 76 -1.33 1.95 -18.37
N GLY A 77 -1.35 3.07 -19.11
CA GLY A 77 -0.18 3.58 -19.82
C GLY A 77 0.23 2.69 -20.99
N ILE A 78 1.46 2.17 -20.96
CA ILE A 78 2.00 1.17 -21.91
C ILE A 78 2.19 -0.18 -21.23
N GLU A 79 1.45 -0.47 -20.17
CA GLU A 79 1.51 -1.75 -19.49
C GLU A 79 0.62 -2.78 -20.20
N PRO A 80 1.05 -4.05 -20.36
CA PRO A 80 0.12 -5.10 -20.76
C PRO A 80 -0.94 -5.25 -19.67
N ASP A 81 -2.08 -5.83 -20.02
CA ASP A 81 -3.11 -6.02 -19.02
C ASP A 81 -2.64 -6.94 -17.88
N PHE A 82 -3.02 -6.63 -16.65
CA PHE A 82 -2.62 -7.36 -15.46
C PHE A 82 -3.24 -8.77 -15.41
N ALA A 83 -4.55 -8.86 -15.69
CA ALA A 83 -5.31 -10.11 -15.76
C ALA A 83 -6.59 -9.90 -16.61
N LEU A 84 -7.04 -10.94 -17.30
CA LEU A 84 -8.22 -10.88 -18.19
C LEU A 84 -9.55 -10.64 -17.44
N VAL A 85 -9.62 -11.08 -16.19
CA VAL A 85 -10.76 -10.84 -15.29
C VAL A 85 -10.24 -10.14 -14.04
N LYS A 86 -10.92 -9.06 -13.64
CA LYS A 86 -10.53 -8.18 -12.54
C LYS A 86 -11.71 -7.95 -11.60
N PHE A 87 -11.41 -7.54 -10.37
CA PHE A 87 -12.41 -7.26 -9.35
C PHE A 87 -12.31 -5.82 -8.88
N LYS A 88 -13.41 -5.07 -9.00
CA LYS A 88 -13.52 -3.67 -8.58
C LYS A 88 -14.26 -3.61 -7.24
N LYS A 89 -13.56 -3.26 -6.16
CA LYS A 89 -14.17 -3.05 -4.84
C LYS A 89 -15.13 -1.86 -4.91
N LEU A 90 -16.36 -2.03 -4.44
CA LEU A 90 -17.38 -0.99 -4.48
C LEU A 90 -17.33 -0.14 -3.20
N ALA A 91 -17.68 1.16 -3.32
CA ALA A 91 -17.65 2.12 -2.21
C ALA A 91 -18.71 1.87 -1.10
N GLY A 92 -19.56 0.85 -1.27
CA GLY A 92 -20.53 0.35 -0.28
C GLY A 92 -20.22 -1.07 0.22
N GLY A 93 -19.02 -1.59 -0.04
CA GLY A 93 -18.67 -2.99 0.21
C GLY A 93 -19.00 -3.91 -0.97
N GLY A 94 -18.42 -5.12 -0.94
CA GLY A 94 -18.50 -6.07 -2.04
C GLY A 94 -17.62 -5.73 -3.25
N TYR A 95 -17.62 -6.63 -4.23
CA TYR A 95 -16.78 -6.56 -5.43
C TYR A 95 -17.62 -6.77 -6.68
N PHE A 96 -17.22 -6.13 -7.77
CA PHE A 96 -17.79 -6.32 -9.10
C PHE A 96 -16.76 -6.93 -10.05
N LYS A 97 -17.12 -8.04 -10.68
CA LYS A 97 -16.26 -8.78 -11.62
C LYS A 97 -16.35 -8.16 -13.01
N ILE A 98 -15.19 -7.81 -13.59
CA ILE A 98 -15.07 -7.13 -14.87
C ILE A 98 -14.14 -7.98 -15.76
N ILE A 99 -14.61 -8.39 -16.92
CA ILE A 99 -13.73 -8.87 -17.99
C ILE A 99 -13.11 -7.68 -18.72
N ASN A 100 -11.85 -7.81 -19.13
CA ASN A 100 -11.21 -6.92 -20.09
C ASN A 100 -12.12 -6.71 -21.32
N GLN A 101 -12.48 -5.46 -21.62
CA GLN A 101 -13.44 -5.10 -22.66
C GLN A 101 -12.88 -5.25 -24.08
N SER A 102 -11.56 -5.42 -24.20
CA SER A 102 -10.87 -5.75 -25.44
C SER A 102 -10.94 -7.24 -25.81
N VAL A 103 -11.31 -8.15 -24.87
CA VAL A 103 -11.44 -9.60 -25.16
C VAL A 103 -12.54 -9.91 -26.19
N PRO A 104 -13.80 -9.45 -26.04
CA PRO A 104 -14.84 -9.71 -27.04
C PRO A 104 -14.49 -9.25 -28.48
N PRO A 105 -14.05 -7.99 -28.73
CA PRO A 105 -13.71 -7.55 -30.09
C PRO A 105 -12.43 -8.21 -30.62
N ALA A 106 -11.49 -8.61 -29.76
CA ALA A 106 -10.34 -9.41 -30.19
C ALA A 106 -10.78 -10.79 -30.71
N LEU A 107 -11.64 -11.51 -29.97
CA LEU A 107 -12.19 -12.79 -30.42
C LEU A 107 -12.99 -12.66 -31.73
N GLN A 108 -13.85 -11.65 -31.86
CA GLN A 108 -14.54 -11.37 -33.13
C GLN A 108 -13.57 -11.14 -34.29
N ARG A 109 -12.47 -10.42 -34.06
CA ARG A 109 -11.44 -10.17 -35.07
C ARG A 109 -10.62 -11.41 -35.44
N LEU A 110 -10.51 -12.38 -34.52
CA LEU A 110 -9.93 -13.70 -34.77
C LEU A 110 -10.90 -14.66 -35.48
N GLY A 111 -12.16 -14.27 -35.68
CA GLY A 111 -13.15 -15.00 -36.47
C GLY A 111 -14.14 -15.86 -35.68
N TYR A 112 -14.19 -15.74 -34.35
CA TYR A 112 -15.18 -16.43 -33.53
C TYR A 112 -16.56 -15.75 -33.61
N ASP A 113 -17.64 -16.55 -33.64
CA ASP A 113 -19.01 -16.05 -33.69
C ASP A 113 -19.58 -15.62 -32.32
N GLU A 114 -20.75 -14.97 -32.30
CA GLU A 114 -21.39 -14.46 -31.07
C GLU A 114 -21.81 -15.52 -30.04
N ALA A 115 -21.92 -16.80 -30.44
CA ALA A 115 -22.13 -17.89 -29.49
C ALA A 115 -20.79 -18.33 -28.91
N GLN A 116 -19.78 -18.57 -29.75
CA GLN A 116 -18.44 -18.94 -29.32
C GLN A 116 -17.80 -17.89 -28.40
N VAL A 117 -17.90 -16.61 -28.75
CA VAL A 117 -17.41 -15.48 -27.94
C VAL A 117 -18.07 -15.48 -26.56
N ARG A 118 -19.37 -15.74 -26.48
CA ARG A 118 -20.14 -15.77 -25.23
C ARG A 118 -19.74 -16.96 -24.36
N ASP A 119 -19.58 -18.14 -24.94
CA ASP A 119 -19.14 -19.35 -24.23
C ASP A 119 -17.73 -19.16 -23.64
N ILE A 120 -16.81 -18.53 -24.40
CA ILE A 120 -15.47 -18.18 -23.95
C ILE A 120 -15.53 -17.16 -22.80
N ILE A 121 -16.32 -16.09 -22.93
CA ILE A 121 -16.48 -15.08 -21.87
C ILE A 121 -17.08 -15.71 -20.60
N GLN A 122 -18.09 -16.57 -20.74
CA GLN A 122 -18.71 -17.27 -19.61
C GLN A 122 -17.73 -18.23 -18.93
N TYR A 123 -16.85 -18.91 -19.68
CA TYR A 123 -15.78 -19.73 -19.11
C TYR A 123 -14.77 -18.91 -18.29
N CYS A 124 -14.43 -17.69 -18.74
CA CYS A 124 -13.54 -16.80 -18.00
C CYS A 124 -14.19 -16.21 -16.74
N VAL A 125 -15.42 -15.68 -16.86
CA VAL A 125 -16.09 -14.82 -15.85
C VAL A 125 -17.02 -15.61 -14.91
N GLY A 126 -17.47 -16.78 -15.35
CA GLY A 126 -18.51 -17.59 -14.73
C GLY A 126 -19.91 -17.21 -15.20
N SER A 127 -20.87 -18.11 -14.97
CA SER A 127 -22.30 -17.89 -15.21
C SER A 127 -22.91 -16.83 -14.27
N GLY A 128 -22.29 -16.61 -13.10
CA GLY A 128 -22.82 -15.77 -12.04
C GLY A 128 -24.08 -16.35 -11.36
N SER A 129 -24.43 -17.62 -11.58
CA SER A 129 -25.60 -18.28 -10.98
C SER A 129 -25.41 -19.79 -10.78
N LEU A 130 -25.97 -20.31 -9.70
CA LEU A 130 -26.05 -21.75 -9.38
C LEU A 130 -27.02 -22.52 -10.28
N ALA A 131 -27.80 -21.85 -11.13
CA ALA A 131 -28.68 -22.49 -12.08
C ALA A 131 -27.88 -23.31 -13.13
N ASN A 132 -28.18 -24.60 -13.23
CA ASN A 132 -27.51 -25.57 -14.11
C ASN A 132 -26.00 -25.81 -13.82
N ALA A 133 -25.48 -25.33 -12.70
CA ALA A 133 -24.10 -25.63 -12.29
C ALA A 133 -23.90 -27.14 -12.08
N PRO A 134 -22.70 -27.69 -12.38
CA PRO A 134 -22.42 -29.09 -12.11
C PRO A 134 -22.39 -29.32 -10.58
N HIS A 135 -22.99 -30.42 -10.13
CA HIS A 135 -23.06 -30.89 -8.73
C HIS A 135 -23.75 -29.98 -7.70
N ILE A 136 -23.38 -28.69 -7.60
CA ILE A 136 -23.89 -27.73 -6.61
C ILE A 136 -24.80 -26.74 -7.34
N ASN A 137 -26.09 -27.06 -7.39
CA ASN A 137 -27.09 -26.28 -8.12
C ASN A 137 -28.43 -26.22 -7.37
N HIS A 138 -29.40 -25.51 -7.92
CA HIS A 138 -30.71 -25.35 -7.30
C HIS A 138 -31.42 -26.68 -6.99
N GLU A 139 -31.25 -27.72 -7.80
CA GLU A 139 -31.90 -29.02 -7.57
C GLU A 139 -31.21 -29.77 -6.42
N SER A 140 -29.89 -29.86 -6.44
CA SER A 140 -29.11 -30.57 -5.41
C SER A 140 -29.14 -29.87 -4.05
N LEU A 141 -29.22 -28.53 -4.03
CA LEU A 141 -29.38 -27.74 -2.81
C LEU A 141 -30.80 -27.85 -2.24
N LYS A 142 -31.86 -27.83 -3.08
CA LYS A 142 -33.24 -28.12 -2.61
C LYS A 142 -33.35 -29.52 -2.01
N ALA A 143 -32.71 -30.52 -2.62
CA ALA A 143 -32.66 -31.87 -2.09
C ALA A 143 -31.94 -31.96 -0.71
N LYS A 144 -31.09 -30.98 -0.38
CA LYS A 144 -30.44 -30.81 0.93
C LYS A 144 -31.19 -29.84 1.86
N GLY A 145 -32.40 -29.40 1.51
CA GLY A 145 -33.26 -28.57 2.37
C GLY A 145 -33.17 -27.05 2.17
N PHE A 146 -32.41 -26.57 1.18
CA PHE A 146 -32.32 -25.12 0.90
C PHE A 146 -33.63 -24.61 0.29
N SER A 147 -34.19 -23.53 0.86
CA SER A 147 -35.42 -22.90 0.35
C SER A 147 -35.15 -22.01 -0.87
N ASP A 148 -36.19 -21.73 -1.66
CA ASP A 148 -36.10 -20.84 -2.83
C ASP A 148 -35.58 -19.44 -2.48
N GLU A 149 -35.91 -18.93 -1.28
CA GLU A 149 -35.41 -17.65 -0.77
C GLU A 149 -33.91 -17.67 -0.47
N VAL A 150 -33.39 -18.78 0.08
CA VAL A 150 -31.94 -18.97 0.29
C VAL A 150 -31.21 -19.03 -1.05
N LEU A 151 -31.77 -19.73 -2.03
CA LEU A 151 -31.17 -19.85 -3.37
C LEU A 151 -31.12 -18.51 -4.11
N GLN A 152 -32.17 -17.68 -4.00
CA GLN A 152 -32.15 -16.32 -4.54
C GLN A 152 -31.08 -15.43 -3.88
N ARG A 153 -30.87 -15.55 -2.56
CA ARG A 153 -29.77 -14.86 -1.87
C ARG A 153 -28.39 -15.34 -2.35
N LEU A 154 -28.21 -16.64 -2.58
CA LEU A 154 -26.98 -17.19 -3.15
C LEU A 154 -26.73 -16.69 -4.58
N ASP A 155 -27.73 -16.74 -5.49
CA ASP A 155 -27.61 -16.23 -6.87
C ASP A 155 -27.39 -14.71 -6.96
N GLN A 156 -27.72 -13.97 -5.89
CA GLN A 156 -27.37 -12.56 -5.79
C GLN A 156 -25.89 -12.39 -5.37
N ALA A 157 -25.41 -13.23 -4.45
CA ALA A 157 -24.04 -13.22 -3.94
C ALA A 157 -23.00 -13.73 -4.97
N THR A 158 -23.33 -14.75 -5.77
CA THR A 158 -22.46 -15.33 -6.82
C THR A 158 -21.95 -14.30 -7.83
N ARG A 159 -22.73 -13.25 -8.11
CA ARG A 159 -22.35 -12.16 -9.04
C ARG A 159 -21.14 -11.35 -8.57
N SER A 160 -20.91 -11.32 -7.26
CA SER A 160 -19.78 -10.67 -6.59
C SER A 160 -18.76 -11.67 -6.03
N ALA A 161 -19.01 -12.98 -6.18
CA ALA A 161 -18.17 -14.03 -5.61
C ALA A 161 -16.91 -14.28 -6.44
N PHE A 162 -15.83 -14.54 -5.72
CA PHE A 162 -14.55 -15.03 -6.23
C PHE A 162 -14.53 -16.56 -6.19
N ASP A 163 -14.98 -17.11 -5.07
CA ASP A 163 -15.18 -18.53 -4.83
C ASP A 163 -16.56 -18.78 -4.19
N LEU A 164 -17.11 -19.99 -4.39
CA LEU A 164 -18.32 -20.44 -3.72
C LEU A 164 -18.13 -20.56 -2.20
N SER A 165 -16.94 -20.91 -1.70
CA SER A 165 -16.65 -20.99 -0.26
C SER A 165 -17.04 -19.70 0.47
N PHE A 166 -16.70 -18.54 -0.11
CA PHE A 166 -16.99 -17.22 0.45
C PHE A 166 -18.48 -16.87 0.55
N ILE A 167 -19.37 -17.53 -0.20
CA ILE A 167 -20.83 -17.29 -0.11
C ILE A 167 -21.57 -18.37 0.66
N PHE A 168 -21.03 -19.59 0.77
CA PHE A 168 -21.58 -20.67 1.59
C PHE A 168 -21.18 -20.53 3.07
N ASN A 169 -21.60 -19.43 3.69
CA ASN A 169 -21.29 -19.09 5.08
C ASN A 169 -22.56 -18.73 5.89
N LYS A 170 -22.42 -18.59 7.22
CA LYS A 170 -23.53 -18.29 8.14
C LYS A 170 -24.23 -16.94 7.91
N PHE A 171 -23.52 -15.94 7.38
CA PHE A 171 -24.07 -14.61 7.11
C PHE A 171 -24.97 -14.62 5.86
N THR A 172 -24.55 -15.30 4.79
CA THR A 172 -25.33 -15.44 3.55
C THR A 172 -26.56 -16.33 3.75
N LEU A 173 -26.40 -17.44 4.48
CA LEU A 173 -27.41 -18.48 4.62
C LEU A 173 -28.36 -18.22 5.80
N GLY A 174 -27.83 -17.71 6.90
CA GLY A 174 -28.52 -17.51 8.18
C GLY A 174 -28.33 -18.70 9.13
N GLU A 175 -28.15 -18.41 10.42
CA GLU A 175 -27.90 -19.44 11.44
C GLU A 175 -29.06 -20.43 11.62
N ASP A 176 -30.31 -20.03 11.36
CA ASP A 176 -31.47 -20.93 11.47
C ASP A 176 -31.37 -22.12 10.48
N LEU A 177 -30.98 -21.86 9.24
CA LEU A 177 -30.77 -22.93 8.24
C LEU A 177 -29.63 -23.85 8.68
N LEU A 178 -28.49 -23.28 9.11
CA LEU A 178 -27.30 -24.06 9.45
C LEU A 178 -27.49 -24.88 10.73
N ARG A 179 -27.99 -24.26 11.82
CA ARG A 179 -28.12 -24.91 13.14
C ARG A 179 -29.39 -25.76 13.26
N ASN A 180 -30.55 -25.25 12.84
CA ASN A 180 -31.83 -25.90 13.12
C ASN A 180 -32.30 -26.87 12.01
N GLN A 181 -31.92 -26.63 10.75
CA GLN A 181 -32.36 -27.47 9.61
C GLN A 181 -31.26 -28.43 9.14
N LEU A 182 -30.01 -27.97 9.06
CA LEU A 182 -28.85 -28.77 8.64
C LEU A 182 -28.10 -29.41 9.82
N GLY A 183 -28.30 -28.93 11.05
CA GLY A 183 -27.78 -29.54 12.28
C GLY A 183 -26.32 -29.25 12.62
N PHE A 184 -25.71 -28.22 12.02
CA PHE A 184 -24.32 -27.84 12.31
C PHE A 184 -24.17 -27.13 13.67
N GLY A 185 -23.10 -27.46 14.40
CA GLY A 185 -22.82 -26.95 15.75
C GLY A 185 -22.13 -25.58 15.77
N GLU A 186 -21.22 -25.39 16.74
CA GLU A 186 -20.32 -24.21 16.81
C GLU A 186 -19.24 -24.22 15.71
N GLU A 187 -19.13 -25.30 14.93
CA GLU A 187 -18.21 -25.45 13.81
C GLU A 187 -18.37 -24.34 12.75
N ILE A 188 -19.60 -23.85 12.55
CA ILE A 188 -19.92 -22.73 11.64
C ILE A 188 -19.34 -21.38 12.08
N ASP A 189 -18.80 -21.31 13.30
CA ASP A 189 -18.15 -20.14 13.85
C ASP A 189 -16.62 -20.15 13.65
N SER A 190 -16.05 -21.25 13.12
CA SER A 190 -14.66 -21.31 12.67
C SER A 190 -14.49 -20.69 11.28
N PHE A 191 -13.32 -20.09 11.03
CA PHE A 191 -12.96 -19.57 9.71
C PHE A 191 -12.59 -20.71 8.73
N ASP A 192 -11.98 -21.79 9.23
CA ASP A 192 -11.56 -22.95 8.42
C ASP A 192 -12.71 -23.88 7.99
N PHE A 193 -13.95 -23.56 8.38
CA PHE A 193 -15.09 -24.45 8.18
C PHE A 193 -15.64 -24.38 6.75
N ASN A 194 -15.23 -25.32 5.90
CA ASN A 194 -15.79 -25.48 4.56
C ASN A 194 -17.19 -26.13 4.61
N LEU A 195 -18.24 -25.31 4.58
CA LEU A 195 -19.63 -25.77 4.60
C LEU A 195 -19.97 -26.68 3.41
N LEU A 196 -19.36 -26.51 2.23
CA LEU A 196 -19.66 -27.35 1.07
C LEU A 196 -19.13 -28.78 1.25
N GLU A 197 -17.93 -28.93 1.82
CA GLU A 197 -17.40 -30.23 2.23
C GLU A 197 -18.28 -30.85 3.34
N ALA A 198 -18.68 -30.06 4.33
CA ALA A 198 -19.56 -30.51 5.42
C ALA A 198 -20.97 -30.93 4.95
N LEU A 199 -21.47 -30.35 3.85
CA LEU A 199 -22.68 -30.78 3.14
C LEU A 199 -22.47 -32.07 2.32
N GLY A 200 -21.25 -32.61 2.26
CA GLY A 200 -20.92 -33.87 1.58
C GLY A 200 -20.63 -33.71 0.09
N PHE A 201 -20.21 -32.54 -0.37
CA PHE A 201 -19.63 -32.36 -1.71
C PHE A 201 -18.12 -32.61 -1.67
N THR A 202 -17.57 -33.29 -2.67
CA THR A 202 -16.13 -33.51 -2.80
C THR A 202 -15.41 -32.27 -3.34
N ARG A 203 -14.11 -32.08 -3.07
CA ARG A 203 -13.31 -30.95 -3.58
C ARG A 203 -13.38 -30.77 -5.10
N GLU A 204 -13.44 -31.87 -5.84
CA GLU A 204 -13.58 -31.88 -7.30
C GLU A 204 -14.93 -31.26 -7.72
N GLN A 205 -16.04 -31.72 -7.13
CA GLN A 205 -17.39 -31.19 -7.35
C GLN A 205 -17.51 -29.70 -6.97
N ILE A 206 -16.86 -29.28 -5.88
CA ILE A 206 -16.80 -27.87 -5.47
C ILE A 206 -16.04 -27.06 -6.53
N THR A 207 -14.90 -27.57 -6.99
CA THR A 207 -14.08 -26.92 -8.03
C THR A 207 -14.84 -26.79 -9.35
N GLU A 208 -15.49 -27.86 -9.84
CA GLU A 208 -16.28 -27.81 -11.09
C GLU A 208 -17.47 -26.86 -10.99
N ALA A 209 -18.16 -26.82 -9.84
CA ALA A 209 -19.23 -25.86 -9.60
C ALA A 209 -18.69 -24.43 -9.56
N ASN A 210 -17.55 -24.20 -8.91
CA ASN A 210 -16.92 -22.90 -8.80
C ASN A 210 -16.45 -22.38 -10.16
N ASP A 211 -15.79 -23.21 -10.95
CA ASP A 211 -15.32 -22.86 -12.30
C ASP A 211 -16.49 -22.49 -13.23
N PHE A 212 -17.65 -23.14 -13.07
CA PHE A 212 -18.86 -22.77 -13.81
C PHE A 212 -19.49 -21.45 -13.32
N VAL A 213 -19.62 -21.26 -12.01
CA VAL A 213 -20.36 -20.13 -11.41
C VAL A 213 -19.52 -18.88 -11.31
N CYS A 214 -18.30 -19.02 -10.80
CA CYS A 214 -17.33 -17.96 -10.57
C CYS A 214 -16.36 -17.79 -11.74
N GLY A 215 -16.22 -18.77 -12.64
CA GLY A 215 -15.33 -18.68 -13.80
C GLY A 215 -13.90 -19.07 -13.48
N THR A 216 -13.17 -19.49 -14.52
CA THR A 216 -11.77 -19.94 -14.40
C THR A 216 -10.76 -18.79 -14.31
N MET A 217 -11.21 -17.54 -14.51
CA MET A 217 -10.43 -16.30 -14.66
C MET A 217 -9.42 -16.29 -15.81
N THR A 218 -9.30 -17.37 -16.58
CA THR A 218 -8.37 -17.51 -17.71
C THR A 218 -9.10 -17.87 -19.00
N ILE A 219 -8.47 -17.60 -20.13
CA ILE A 219 -8.94 -18.04 -21.44
C ILE A 219 -8.34 -19.41 -21.83
N GLU A 220 -7.31 -19.87 -21.11
CA GLU A 220 -6.69 -21.18 -21.37
C GLU A 220 -7.67 -22.31 -21.04
N GLY A 221 -7.91 -23.20 -22.01
CA GLY A 221 -8.91 -24.26 -21.91
C GLY A 221 -10.35 -23.83 -22.24
N ALA A 222 -10.59 -22.57 -22.58
CA ALA A 222 -11.92 -22.09 -22.96
C ALA A 222 -12.50 -22.87 -24.16
N PRO A 223 -13.82 -23.12 -24.20
CA PRO A 223 -14.47 -23.83 -25.30
C PRO A 223 -14.26 -23.08 -26.62
N HIS A 224 -14.18 -23.82 -27.73
CA HIS A 224 -13.94 -23.31 -29.11
C HIS A 224 -12.58 -22.66 -29.37
N LEU A 225 -11.92 -22.08 -28.36
CA LEU A 225 -10.70 -21.29 -28.53
C LEU A 225 -9.50 -22.15 -28.93
N GLN A 226 -8.95 -21.87 -30.11
CA GLN A 226 -7.75 -22.53 -30.62
C GLN A 226 -6.50 -22.08 -29.86
N SER A 227 -5.62 -23.02 -29.54
CA SER A 227 -4.37 -22.77 -28.77
C SER A 227 -3.42 -21.76 -29.41
N GLU A 228 -3.42 -21.63 -30.74
CA GLU A 228 -2.62 -20.63 -31.47
C GLU A 228 -3.06 -19.18 -31.18
N HIS A 229 -4.31 -18.98 -30.77
CA HIS A 229 -4.87 -17.68 -30.42
C HIS A 229 -4.60 -17.26 -28.97
N TYR A 230 -4.07 -18.14 -28.12
CA TYR A 230 -3.83 -17.83 -26.69
C TYR A 230 -2.87 -16.65 -26.51
N ALA A 231 -1.85 -16.53 -27.37
CA ALA A 231 -0.83 -15.48 -27.29
C ALA A 231 -1.38 -14.04 -27.45
N VAL A 232 -2.59 -13.88 -28.00
CA VAL A 232 -3.29 -12.58 -28.09
C VAL A 232 -3.76 -12.08 -26.73
N PHE A 233 -3.93 -13.00 -25.77
CA PHE A 233 -4.50 -12.76 -24.44
C PHE A 233 -3.49 -12.94 -23.30
N ASP A 234 -2.19 -13.03 -23.61
CA ASP A 234 -1.13 -13.14 -22.61
C ASP A 234 -1.04 -11.84 -21.78
N CYS A 235 -1.33 -11.95 -20.49
CA CYS A 235 -1.27 -10.84 -19.54
C CYS A 235 0.13 -10.65 -18.94
N ALA A 236 0.31 -9.56 -18.19
CA ALA A 236 1.53 -9.20 -17.47
C ALA A 236 1.85 -10.17 -16.29
N ASN A 237 0.90 -11.03 -15.93
CA ASN A 237 1.01 -12.14 -14.98
C ASN A 237 0.08 -13.29 -15.45
N ARG A 238 0.11 -14.43 -14.75
CA ARG A 238 -0.81 -15.54 -15.00
C ARG A 238 -2.24 -15.16 -14.61
N CYS A 239 -3.22 -15.61 -15.39
CA CYS A 239 -4.64 -15.37 -15.11
C CYS A 239 -5.23 -16.53 -14.31
N GLY A 240 -5.67 -16.28 -13.07
CA GLY A 240 -6.32 -17.28 -12.22
C GLY A 240 -5.47 -18.51 -11.86
N LYS A 241 -6.13 -19.51 -11.28
CA LYS A 241 -5.53 -20.78 -10.84
C LYS A 241 -4.97 -21.63 -12.00
N TYR A 242 -5.60 -21.55 -13.17
CA TYR A 242 -5.29 -22.43 -14.31
C TYR A 242 -4.40 -21.80 -15.38
N GLY A 243 -4.22 -20.47 -15.35
CA GLY A 243 -3.35 -19.76 -16.27
C GLY A 243 -1.89 -20.17 -16.12
N LYS A 244 -1.25 -20.48 -17.24
CA LYS A 244 0.16 -20.87 -17.34
C LYS A 244 0.96 -19.83 -18.12
N ARG A 245 0.32 -19.18 -19.09
CA ARG A 245 0.93 -18.17 -19.96
C ARG A 245 0.89 -16.78 -19.31
N TYR A 246 1.93 -16.01 -19.62
CA TYR A 246 2.12 -14.61 -19.24
C TYR A 246 3.28 -14.04 -20.06
N LEU A 247 3.36 -12.73 -20.18
CA LEU A 247 4.45 -12.04 -20.87
C LEU A 247 5.73 -12.07 -20.03
N SER A 248 6.87 -12.41 -20.64
CA SER A 248 8.15 -12.40 -19.93
C SER A 248 8.61 -10.97 -19.61
N TRP A 249 9.48 -10.82 -18.61
CA TRP A 249 10.09 -9.54 -18.29
C TRP A 249 10.87 -8.95 -19.48
N GLU A 250 11.38 -9.78 -20.39
CA GLU A 250 12.06 -9.35 -21.62
C GLU A 250 11.06 -8.75 -22.62
N ALA A 251 9.85 -9.32 -22.72
CA ALA A 251 8.78 -8.78 -23.57
C ALA A 251 8.36 -7.38 -23.08
N HIS A 252 8.26 -7.17 -21.76
CA HIS A 252 8.01 -5.84 -21.19
C HIS A 252 9.12 -4.83 -21.58
N ILE A 253 10.39 -5.21 -21.45
CA ILE A 253 11.53 -4.35 -21.80
C ILE A 253 11.56 -4.03 -23.31
N ARG A 254 11.30 -5.02 -24.18
CA ARG A 254 11.26 -4.86 -25.64
C ARG A 254 10.12 -3.95 -26.09
N MET A 255 8.95 -4.06 -25.46
CA MET A 255 7.83 -3.14 -25.70
C MET A 255 8.17 -1.71 -25.29
N MET A 256 8.82 -1.50 -24.14
CA MET A 256 9.34 -0.19 -23.75
C MET A 256 10.36 0.34 -24.77
N ALA A 257 11.28 -0.52 -25.23
CA ALA A 257 12.32 -0.15 -26.19
C ALA A 257 11.78 0.22 -27.57
N ALA A 258 10.66 -0.34 -28.00
CA ALA A 258 9.99 0.05 -29.24
C ALA A 258 9.38 1.46 -29.16
N ALA A 259 8.91 1.90 -27.98
CA ALA A 259 8.31 3.22 -27.79
C ALA A 259 9.34 4.31 -27.40
N GLN A 260 10.37 3.94 -26.63
CA GLN A 260 11.33 4.88 -26.05
C GLN A 260 12.01 5.84 -27.06
N PRO A 261 12.34 5.43 -28.30
CA PRO A 261 12.96 6.29 -29.32
C PRO A 261 12.08 7.41 -29.87
N PHE A 262 10.79 7.44 -29.53
CA PHE A 262 9.83 8.47 -29.93
C PHE A 262 9.45 9.41 -28.77
N LEU A 263 9.98 9.15 -27.58
CA LEU A 263 9.76 9.94 -26.38
C LEU A 263 10.99 10.80 -26.08
N SER A 264 10.77 12.10 -25.83
CA SER A 264 11.81 13.00 -25.36
C SER A 264 12.21 12.69 -23.91
N GLY A 265 11.24 12.37 -23.06
CA GLY A 265 11.40 11.81 -21.72
C GLY A 265 11.59 10.29 -21.66
N ALA A 266 11.49 9.73 -20.45
CA ALA A 266 11.56 8.30 -20.18
C ALA A 266 10.17 7.62 -20.20
N ILE A 267 10.15 6.33 -19.90
CA ILE A 267 8.94 5.54 -19.66
C ILE A 267 8.92 5.14 -18.18
N SER A 268 7.87 5.52 -17.46
CA SER A 268 7.63 5.12 -16.08
C SER A 268 6.66 3.93 -16.07
N LYS A 269 7.20 2.77 -16.48
CA LYS A 269 6.54 1.47 -16.51
C LYS A 269 7.28 0.50 -15.61
N THR A 270 6.54 -0.34 -14.90
CA THR A 270 7.12 -1.46 -14.16
C THR A 270 7.20 -2.72 -15.04
N ILE A 271 8.32 -3.44 -14.96
CA ILE A 271 8.45 -4.80 -15.51
C ILE A 271 8.18 -5.81 -14.41
N ASN A 272 7.39 -6.84 -14.69
CA ASN A 272 7.03 -7.88 -13.72
C ASN A 272 7.98 -9.07 -13.90
N LEU A 273 8.59 -9.51 -12.81
CA LEU A 273 9.37 -10.73 -12.73
C LEU A 273 8.61 -11.72 -11.83
N PRO A 274 8.60 -13.02 -12.16
CA PRO A 274 7.93 -14.02 -11.32
C PRO A 274 8.65 -14.19 -9.97
N ALA A 275 7.95 -14.72 -8.97
CA ALA A 275 8.48 -14.88 -7.61
C ALA A 275 9.80 -15.68 -7.55
N HIS A 276 9.97 -16.65 -8.46
CA HIS A 276 11.17 -17.47 -8.59
C HIS A 276 12.35 -16.79 -9.33
N ALA A 277 12.23 -15.52 -9.74
CA ALA A 277 13.29 -14.82 -10.46
C ALA A 277 14.53 -14.58 -9.58
N THR A 278 15.70 -14.86 -10.19
CA THR A 278 17.02 -14.85 -9.57
C THR A 278 17.68 -13.47 -9.63
N VAL A 279 18.84 -13.31 -8.97
CA VAL A 279 19.66 -12.09 -9.07
C VAL A 279 20.21 -11.92 -10.50
N GLU A 280 20.50 -13.03 -11.18
CA GLU A 280 20.92 -13.08 -12.58
C GLU A 280 19.83 -12.55 -13.51
N ASP A 281 18.56 -12.89 -13.29
CA ASP A 281 17.42 -12.37 -14.06
C ASP A 281 17.27 -10.85 -13.87
N VAL A 282 17.36 -10.36 -12.63
CA VAL A 282 17.32 -8.91 -12.33
C VAL A 282 18.48 -8.18 -13.03
N LYS A 283 19.69 -8.75 -12.98
CA LYS A 283 20.86 -8.21 -13.67
C LYS A 283 20.66 -8.21 -15.20
N ALA A 284 20.11 -9.28 -15.76
CA ALA A 284 19.81 -9.40 -17.19
C ALA A 284 18.75 -8.39 -17.63
N ALA A 285 17.74 -8.13 -16.80
CA ALA A 285 16.71 -7.11 -17.04
C ALA A 285 17.28 -5.68 -17.10
N TYR A 286 18.14 -5.30 -16.16
CA TYR A 286 18.84 -4.01 -16.23
C TYR A 286 19.78 -3.93 -17.44
N TRP A 287 20.51 -5.00 -17.73
CA TRP A 287 21.44 -5.03 -18.87
C TRP A 287 20.74 -4.93 -20.22
N LEU A 288 19.66 -5.69 -20.44
CA LEU A 288 18.85 -5.64 -21.65
C LEU A 288 18.19 -4.27 -21.82
N SER A 289 17.71 -3.66 -20.74
CA SER A 289 17.15 -2.30 -20.76
C SER A 289 18.17 -1.27 -21.25
N TRP A 290 19.40 -1.34 -20.74
CA TRP A 290 20.50 -0.48 -21.19
C TRP A 290 20.86 -0.73 -22.66
N GLN A 291 21.00 -2.00 -23.07
CA GLN A 291 21.33 -2.39 -24.46
C GLN A 291 20.27 -1.91 -25.48
N LEU A 292 19.01 -1.81 -25.06
CA LEU A 292 17.90 -1.37 -25.90
C LEU A 292 17.53 0.12 -25.74
N MET A 293 18.42 0.93 -25.15
CA MET A 293 18.26 2.37 -24.98
C MET A 293 17.06 2.81 -24.08
N ASN A 294 16.53 1.94 -23.23
CA ASN A 294 15.53 2.34 -22.23
C ASN A 294 16.16 3.32 -21.24
N LYS A 295 15.57 4.52 -21.11
CA LYS A 295 16.12 5.61 -20.27
C LYS A 295 15.86 5.40 -18.78
N ALA A 296 14.86 4.60 -18.45
CA ALA A 296 14.51 4.17 -17.10
C ALA A 296 13.89 2.78 -17.17
N VAL A 297 14.04 2.01 -16.09
CA VAL A 297 13.33 0.76 -15.86
C VAL A 297 13.07 0.63 -14.36
N ALA A 298 11.83 0.33 -13.99
CA ALA A 298 11.47 -0.11 -12.65
C ALA A 298 11.10 -1.59 -12.76
N LEU A 299 11.55 -2.41 -11.79
CA LEU A 299 11.10 -3.80 -11.68
C LEU A 299 10.22 -4.01 -10.45
N TYR A 300 9.35 -4.99 -10.55
CA TYR A 300 8.67 -5.62 -9.43
C TYR A 300 8.88 -7.13 -9.56
N ARG A 301 9.27 -7.79 -8.47
CA ARG A 301 9.24 -9.25 -8.39
C ARG A 301 8.01 -9.64 -7.61
N ASP A 302 7.23 -10.54 -8.17
CA ASP A 302 6.04 -11.09 -7.51
C ASP A 302 6.37 -11.64 -6.12
N GLY A 303 5.44 -11.46 -5.17
CA GLY A 303 5.65 -11.74 -3.74
C GLY A 303 6.65 -10.83 -3.01
N SER A 304 7.30 -9.84 -3.65
CA SER A 304 8.30 -8.99 -2.98
C SER A 304 7.72 -7.82 -2.16
N LYS A 305 6.40 -7.81 -1.91
CA LYS A 305 5.70 -6.81 -1.09
C LYS A 305 4.56 -7.49 -0.33
N LEU A 306 4.43 -7.15 0.95
CA LEU A 306 3.41 -7.69 1.86
C LEU A 306 1.98 -7.24 1.53
N SER A 307 1.81 -6.16 0.75
CA SER A 307 0.50 -5.73 0.26
C SER A 307 0.56 -5.34 -1.21
N GLN A 308 -0.42 -5.83 -1.98
CA GLN A 308 -0.53 -5.59 -3.41
C GLN A 308 -1.86 -4.88 -3.72
N PRO A 309 -1.89 -3.81 -4.54
CA PRO A 309 -3.15 -3.15 -4.93
C PRO A 309 -4.04 -3.99 -5.87
N LEU A 310 -3.46 -5.02 -6.50
CA LEU A 310 -4.11 -5.94 -7.42
C LEU A 310 -3.60 -7.34 -7.12
N ASN A 311 -4.48 -8.22 -6.65
CA ASN A 311 -4.21 -9.63 -6.41
C ASN A 311 -4.87 -10.50 -7.49
N ILE A 312 -4.22 -11.61 -7.83
CA ILE A 312 -4.69 -12.58 -8.85
C ILE A 312 -5.50 -13.70 -8.20
N GLN A 313 -5.24 -13.95 -6.92
CA GLN A 313 -5.95 -14.87 -6.04
C GLN A 313 -6.27 -14.12 -4.75
N ILE A 314 -7.40 -14.43 -4.12
CA ILE A 314 -7.52 -14.19 -2.68
C ILE A 314 -6.77 -15.36 -2.06
N ASP A 315 -5.62 -15.10 -1.46
CA ASP A 315 -5.05 -16.05 -0.50
C ASP A 315 -6.03 -16.14 0.67
N GLU A 316 -6.34 -17.34 1.14
CA GLU A 316 -7.30 -17.52 2.26
C GLU A 316 -6.77 -16.88 3.56
N ASP A 317 -5.46 -16.57 3.60
CA ASP A 317 -4.69 -15.87 4.65
C ASP A 317 -4.61 -14.34 4.49
N ASP A 318 -5.66 -13.64 4.03
CA ASP A 318 -5.73 -12.16 4.07
C ASP A 318 -6.04 -11.63 5.52
N SER A 319 -5.83 -12.49 6.54
CA SER A 319 -5.71 -12.18 7.97
C SER A 319 -4.25 -12.25 8.41
N GLU A 320 -3.81 -11.34 9.30
CA GLU A 320 -2.40 -10.98 9.56
C GLU A 320 -1.49 -12.04 10.26
N GLU A 321 -1.68 -13.36 10.04
CA GLU A 321 -0.78 -14.42 10.52
C GLU A 321 -0.54 -15.50 9.43
N SER A 322 0.50 -15.35 8.60
CA SER A 322 1.01 -16.41 7.72
C SER A 322 2.53 -16.63 7.87
N THR A 323 2.91 -17.15 9.04
CA THR A 323 4.11 -17.98 9.16
C THR A 323 3.70 -19.45 9.24
N GLU A 324 4.38 -20.29 8.45
CA GLU A 324 4.26 -21.76 8.43
C GLU A 324 3.13 -22.42 7.61
N GLU A 325 3.00 -22.13 6.30
CA GLU A 325 2.55 -23.16 5.34
C GLU A 325 3.00 -22.99 3.87
N ALA A 326 4.32 -22.85 3.65
CA ALA A 326 4.94 -22.79 2.31
C ALA A 326 5.94 -23.93 2.03
N THR A 327 5.70 -25.14 2.58
CA THR A 327 6.71 -26.24 2.57
C THR A 327 6.24 -27.63 2.12
N GLU A 328 5.12 -27.78 1.41
CA GLU A 328 4.72 -29.09 0.85
C GLU A 328 4.85 -29.25 -0.69
N THR A 329 5.01 -28.18 -1.47
CA THR A 329 4.98 -28.27 -2.96
C THR A 329 6.36 -28.39 -3.65
N THR A 330 7.43 -28.74 -2.92
CA THR A 330 8.80 -28.93 -3.48
C THR A 330 9.34 -30.35 -3.42
N THR A 331 8.58 -31.31 -2.88
CA THR A 331 8.99 -32.71 -2.67
C THR A 331 8.91 -33.62 -3.91
N ALA A 332 8.63 -33.07 -5.10
CA ALA A 332 8.57 -33.83 -6.37
C ALA A 332 9.85 -33.79 -7.23
N ALA A 333 10.82 -32.92 -6.92
CA ALA A 333 11.96 -32.63 -7.81
C ALA A 333 13.36 -33.03 -7.28
N VAL A 334 13.48 -33.49 -6.03
CA VAL A 334 14.79 -33.76 -5.39
C VAL A 334 14.85 -35.18 -4.79
N ILE A 335 14.92 -36.19 -5.66
CA ILE A 335 15.13 -37.61 -5.27
C ILE A 335 16.61 -38.04 -5.38
N ASN A 336 17.49 -37.22 -5.97
CA ASN A 336 18.89 -37.60 -6.28
C ASN A 336 19.95 -36.62 -5.72
N ALA A 337 20.04 -36.50 -4.38
CA ALA A 337 21.25 -36.03 -3.68
C ALA A 337 21.28 -36.60 -2.24
N GLY A 338 22.46 -37.03 -1.76
CA GLY A 338 22.60 -37.77 -0.49
C GLY A 338 22.56 -36.91 0.79
N PRO A 339 22.26 -37.53 1.96
CA PRO A 339 21.76 -36.82 3.14
C PRO A 339 22.82 -36.32 4.16
N GLU A 340 24.04 -35.97 3.73
CA GLU A 340 25.12 -35.58 4.67
C GLU A 340 25.58 -34.12 4.60
N ALA A 341 25.13 -33.33 3.61
CA ALA A 341 25.59 -31.94 3.43
C ALA A 341 24.72 -30.88 4.15
N THR A 342 23.47 -31.20 4.50
CA THR A 342 22.45 -30.20 4.91
C THR A 342 22.42 -29.89 6.41
N ALA A 343 22.98 -30.76 7.27
CA ALA A 343 22.82 -30.65 8.73
C ALA A 343 23.54 -29.45 9.39
N SER A 344 24.42 -28.75 8.67
CA SER A 344 25.26 -27.67 9.22
C SER A 344 24.66 -26.26 9.06
N GLN A 345 23.77 -26.04 8.08
CA GLN A 345 23.25 -24.69 7.78
C GLN A 345 21.95 -24.35 8.54
N HIS A 346 21.09 -25.34 8.80
CA HIS A 346 19.82 -25.09 9.51
C HIS A 346 20.00 -24.56 10.94
N LYS A 347 21.02 -25.06 11.67
CA LYS A 347 21.29 -24.63 13.06
C LYS A 347 21.70 -23.16 13.21
N ALA A 348 22.23 -22.53 12.16
CA ALA A 348 22.63 -21.12 12.22
C ALA A 348 21.43 -20.17 12.12
N VAL A 349 20.41 -20.54 11.33
CA VAL A 349 19.20 -19.73 11.13
C VAL A 349 18.24 -19.88 12.33
N GLU A 350 18.05 -21.11 12.80
CA GLU A 350 17.20 -21.44 13.95
C GLU A 350 17.63 -20.72 15.24
N GLN A 351 18.95 -20.51 15.44
CA GLN A 351 19.49 -19.77 16.59
C GLN A 351 19.19 -18.26 16.59
N VAL A 352 18.88 -17.64 15.45
CA VAL A 352 18.59 -16.20 15.37
C VAL A 352 17.14 -15.92 15.75
N VAL A 353 16.19 -16.74 15.26
CA VAL A 353 14.75 -16.57 15.51
C VAL A 353 14.39 -16.82 16.98
N TYR A 354 15.04 -17.80 17.63
CA TYR A 354 14.75 -18.16 19.03
C TYR A 354 15.03 -17.07 20.09
N ARG A 355 15.59 -15.91 19.73
CA ARG A 355 15.80 -14.78 20.66
C ARG A 355 14.57 -13.91 20.90
N TYR A 356 13.55 -13.94 20.03
CA TYR A 356 12.42 -13.01 20.10
C TYR A 356 11.32 -13.41 21.09
N LEU A 357 11.29 -14.66 21.57
CA LEU A 357 10.39 -15.10 22.66
C LEU A 357 10.96 -14.80 24.05
N ALA A 358 11.52 -13.60 24.25
CA ALA A 358 12.05 -13.19 25.53
C ALA A 358 10.91 -12.92 26.53
N LYS A 359 10.92 -13.65 27.67
CA LYS A 359 10.05 -13.32 28.82
C LYS A 359 10.31 -11.86 29.22
N ARG A 360 9.24 -11.04 29.29
CA ARG A 360 9.29 -9.60 29.58
C ARG A 360 10.36 -9.24 30.62
N ARG A 361 11.43 -8.58 30.18
CA ARG A 361 12.50 -8.08 31.04
C ARG A 361 11.99 -6.82 31.74
N ARG A 362 11.56 -6.95 33.01
CA ARG A 362 11.15 -5.78 33.80
C ARG A 362 12.38 -4.92 34.11
N LEU A 363 12.22 -3.59 34.05
CA LEU A 363 13.24 -2.64 34.50
C LEU A 363 13.29 -2.57 36.04
N PRO A 364 14.45 -2.22 36.62
CA PRO A 364 14.56 -1.98 38.06
C PRO A 364 13.81 -0.71 38.50
N ASP A 365 13.33 -0.71 39.75
CA ASP A 365 12.55 0.40 40.34
C ASP A 365 13.32 1.73 40.33
N ARG A 366 14.65 1.67 40.40
CA ARG A 366 15.56 2.80 40.18
C ARG A 366 16.44 2.50 38.97
N ARG A 367 16.45 3.41 38.00
CA ARG A 367 17.11 3.25 36.69
C ARG A 367 17.75 4.55 36.22
N ALA A 368 18.68 4.43 35.27
CA ALA A 368 19.25 5.55 34.53
C ALA A 368 18.32 5.93 33.35
N GLY A 369 18.68 7.01 32.66
CA GLY A 369 17.90 7.62 31.59
C GLY A 369 18.04 9.15 31.58
N TYR A 370 17.61 9.78 30.48
CA TYR A 370 17.66 11.22 30.31
C TYR A 370 16.28 11.85 30.14
N THR A 371 16.22 13.18 30.17
CA THR A 371 15.02 13.95 29.82
C THR A 371 15.40 15.03 28.83
N GLN A 372 14.97 14.86 27.58
CA GLN A 372 15.17 15.82 26.51
C GLN A 372 13.90 16.65 26.31
N LYS A 373 14.05 17.97 26.42
CA LYS A 373 12.98 18.94 26.17
C LYS A 373 13.19 19.55 24.79
N ALA A 374 12.21 19.41 23.91
CA ALA A 374 12.22 20.02 22.59
C ALA A 374 10.92 20.79 22.31
N SER A 375 10.92 21.52 21.20
CA SER A 375 9.73 22.14 20.62
C SER A 375 9.71 21.83 19.14
N VAL A 376 8.70 21.10 18.65
CA VAL A 376 8.54 20.71 17.24
C VAL A 376 7.36 21.48 16.67
N GLY A 377 7.58 22.31 15.65
CA GLY A 377 6.51 23.13 15.07
C GLY A 377 5.90 24.17 16.03
N GLY A 378 6.56 24.46 17.14
CA GLY A 378 6.04 25.29 18.24
C GLY A 378 5.41 24.51 19.40
N HIS A 379 5.20 23.20 19.26
CA HIS A 379 4.60 22.32 20.26
C HIS A 379 5.68 21.71 21.16
N LYS A 380 5.54 21.86 22.48
CA LYS A 380 6.54 21.42 23.47
C LYS A 380 6.42 19.93 23.76
N VAL A 381 7.51 19.20 23.53
CA VAL A 381 7.65 17.76 23.75
C VAL A 381 8.73 17.52 24.80
N TYR A 382 8.45 16.62 25.73
CA TYR A 382 9.39 16.12 26.72
C TYR A 382 9.52 14.60 26.54
N LEU A 383 10.65 14.18 25.97
CA LEU A 383 11.04 12.78 25.90
C LEU A 383 11.78 12.43 27.19
N ARG A 384 11.33 11.40 27.92
CA ARG A 384 12.12 10.78 29.00
C ARG A 384 12.42 9.34 28.64
N THR A 385 13.61 8.86 28.97
CA THR A 385 14.01 7.46 28.76
C THR A 385 14.21 6.74 30.09
N GLY A 386 14.09 5.42 30.06
CA GLY A 386 14.48 4.53 31.14
C GLY A 386 15.37 3.41 30.60
N GLU A 387 16.53 3.23 31.23
CA GLU A 387 17.59 2.34 30.77
C GLU A 387 17.74 1.10 31.67
N TYR A 388 18.22 0.00 31.10
CA TYR A 388 18.74 -1.14 31.85
C TYR A 388 20.16 -0.86 32.39
N GLU A 389 20.64 -1.69 33.31
CA GLU A 389 21.99 -1.57 33.90
C GLU A 389 23.13 -1.72 32.86
N ASP A 390 22.82 -2.29 31.70
CA ASP A 390 23.72 -2.46 30.55
C ASP A 390 23.69 -1.27 29.55
N GLY A 391 22.95 -0.20 29.87
CA GLY A 391 22.83 1.01 29.05
C GLY A 391 21.82 0.92 27.90
N HIS A 392 21.15 -0.21 27.68
CA HIS A 392 20.14 -0.33 26.63
C HIS A 392 18.83 0.36 27.05
N LEU A 393 18.14 0.97 26.09
CA LEU A 393 16.84 1.59 26.27
C LEU A 393 15.77 0.52 26.57
N GLY A 394 15.01 0.68 27.66
CA GLY A 394 13.94 -0.23 28.07
C GLY A 394 12.54 0.41 28.16
N GLU A 395 12.44 1.74 28.24
CA GLU A 395 11.17 2.46 28.17
C GLU A 395 11.33 3.92 27.73
N ILE A 396 10.26 4.49 27.18
CA ILE A 396 10.15 5.91 26.81
C ILE A 396 8.85 6.51 27.36
N PHE A 397 8.88 7.80 27.67
CA PHE A 397 7.70 8.60 28.02
C PHE A 397 7.66 9.87 27.18
N LEU A 398 6.45 10.23 26.72
CA LEU A 398 6.20 11.42 25.92
C LEU A 398 5.18 12.32 26.62
N ASP A 399 5.68 13.42 27.21
CA ASP A 399 4.87 14.46 27.83
C ASP A 399 4.73 15.66 26.89
N MET A 400 3.51 16.20 26.78
CA MET A 400 3.21 17.38 25.96
C MET A 400 2.31 18.37 26.70
N HIS A 401 2.52 19.67 26.47
CA HIS A 401 1.78 20.75 27.10
C HIS A 401 0.99 21.58 26.08
N LYS A 402 -0.30 21.83 26.41
CA LYS A 402 -1.29 22.61 25.64
C LYS A 402 -1.94 21.92 24.44
N GLU A 403 -1.72 20.61 24.25
CA GLU A 403 -2.49 19.81 23.29
C GLU A 403 -3.85 19.37 23.82
N GLY A 404 -4.75 19.03 22.90
CA GLY A 404 -6.04 18.41 23.24
C GLY A 404 -5.88 17.09 23.99
N ALA A 405 -6.81 16.80 24.91
CA ALA A 405 -6.73 15.65 25.81
C ALA A 405 -6.63 14.29 25.09
N ALA A 406 -7.25 14.17 23.90
CA ALA A 406 -7.17 12.98 23.05
C ALA A 406 -5.73 12.76 22.54
N PHE A 407 -5.10 13.77 21.96
CA PHE A 407 -3.74 13.67 21.40
C PHE A 407 -2.70 13.33 22.47
N ARG A 408 -2.78 13.97 23.65
CA ARG A 408 -1.91 13.65 24.80
C ARG A 408 -2.10 12.19 25.27
N SER A 409 -3.34 11.70 25.28
CA SER A 409 -3.64 10.32 25.67
C SER A 409 -3.13 9.30 24.64
N LEU A 410 -3.21 9.64 23.34
CA LEU A 410 -2.67 8.83 22.25
C LEU A 410 -1.14 8.72 22.33
N MET A 411 -0.43 9.85 22.49
CA MET A 411 1.04 9.87 22.63
C MET A 411 1.52 9.09 23.86
N ASN A 412 0.78 9.14 24.97
CA ASN A 412 1.08 8.32 26.15
C ASN A 412 0.86 6.82 25.89
N SER A 413 -0.27 6.44 25.26
CA SER A 413 -0.55 5.05 24.90
C SER A 413 0.48 4.48 23.92
N PHE A 414 0.93 5.30 22.96
CA PHE A 414 2.02 4.98 22.04
C PHE A 414 3.34 4.74 22.77
N ALA A 415 3.74 5.65 23.66
CA ALA A 415 4.96 5.50 24.47
C ALA A 415 4.95 4.23 25.33
N ILE A 416 3.79 3.86 25.89
CA ILE A 416 3.59 2.59 26.62
C ILE A 416 3.78 1.37 25.70
N ALA A 417 3.22 1.39 24.48
CA ALA A 417 3.35 0.30 23.52
C ALA A 417 4.81 0.05 23.10
N ILE A 418 5.55 1.11 22.76
CA ILE A 418 6.98 1.02 22.43
C ILE A 418 7.80 0.50 23.63
N SER A 419 7.51 1.00 24.83
CA SER A 419 8.17 0.54 26.06
C SER A 419 7.91 -0.94 26.36
N LEU A 420 6.71 -1.45 26.07
CA LEU A 420 6.41 -2.87 26.18
C LEU A 420 7.19 -3.68 25.15
N GLY A 421 7.23 -3.26 23.88
CA GLY A 421 8.00 -3.93 22.84
C GLY A 421 9.49 -4.06 23.16
N LEU A 422 10.12 -2.97 23.61
CA LEU A 422 11.51 -2.98 24.10
C LEU A 422 11.71 -3.96 25.28
N GLN A 423 10.73 -4.07 26.19
CA GLN A 423 10.77 -5.03 27.31
C GLN A 423 10.54 -6.49 26.92
N TYR A 424 9.91 -6.75 25.77
CA TYR A 424 9.80 -8.08 25.17
C TYR A 424 10.95 -8.40 24.20
N GLY A 425 11.94 -7.51 24.05
CA GLY A 425 13.16 -7.76 23.28
C GLY A 425 13.10 -7.34 21.81
N VAL A 426 12.09 -6.58 21.39
CA VAL A 426 12.08 -5.94 20.06
C VAL A 426 13.25 -4.94 19.99
N PRO A 427 14.17 -5.04 19.01
CA PRO A 427 15.28 -4.10 18.86
C PRO A 427 14.79 -2.67 18.62
N LEU A 428 15.53 -1.68 19.15
CA LEU A 428 15.23 -0.27 18.89
C LEU A 428 15.33 0.09 17.40
N GLU A 429 16.21 -0.58 16.65
CA GLU A 429 16.42 -0.37 15.21
C GLU A 429 15.14 -0.62 14.40
N GLU A 430 14.39 -1.68 14.69
CA GLU A 430 13.09 -1.98 14.06
C GLU A 430 12.09 -0.83 14.25
N PHE A 431 12.02 -0.26 15.46
CA PHE A 431 11.15 0.88 15.72
C PHE A 431 11.65 2.16 15.06
N VAL A 432 12.97 2.37 14.96
CA VAL A 432 13.54 3.51 14.26
C VAL A 432 13.16 3.46 12.77
N ASP A 433 13.40 2.33 12.10
CA ASP A 433 13.11 2.22 10.67
C ASP A 433 11.61 2.22 10.35
N ALA A 434 10.75 1.76 11.28
CA ALA A 434 9.30 1.86 11.15
C ALA A 434 8.73 3.29 11.32
N PHE A 435 9.37 4.15 12.13
CA PHE A 435 8.77 5.41 12.58
C PHE A 435 9.48 6.70 12.14
N VAL A 436 10.73 6.63 11.67
CA VAL A 436 11.42 7.79 11.09
C VAL A 436 10.77 8.22 9.77
N PHE A 437 10.79 9.52 9.48
CA PHE A 437 10.10 10.18 8.35
C PHE A 437 8.57 10.05 8.31
N THR A 438 7.94 9.49 9.35
CA THR A 438 6.48 9.56 9.51
C THR A 438 6.00 11.01 9.53
N ARG A 439 4.94 11.32 8.79
CA ARG A 439 4.51 12.70 8.52
C ARG A 439 3.08 12.96 8.96
N PHE A 440 2.93 13.80 9.99
CA PHE A 440 1.65 14.31 10.49
C PHE A 440 1.91 15.55 11.38
N GLU A 441 0.88 16.30 11.74
CA GLU A 441 1.00 17.47 12.62
C GLU A 441 0.95 17.06 14.11
N PRO A 442 1.77 17.66 15.00
CA PRO A 442 2.71 18.77 14.75
C PRO A 442 4.00 18.38 14.01
N ASN A 443 4.42 19.25 13.08
CA ASN A 443 5.67 19.13 12.33
C ASN A 443 6.34 20.50 12.12
N GLY A 444 7.58 20.52 11.61
CA GLY A 444 8.33 21.73 11.29
C GLY A 444 9.60 21.88 12.12
N MET A 445 9.98 23.11 12.43
CA MET A 445 11.27 23.44 13.04
C MET A 445 11.36 22.92 14.49
N VAL A 446 12.52 22.34 14.81
CA VAL A 446 12.86 21.74 16.10
C VAL A 446 13.78 22.67 16.86
N GLN A 447 13.38 23.02 18.09
CA GLN A 447 14.18 23.81 19.03
C GLN A 447 14.50 22.98 20.28
N GLY A 448 15.68 23.19 20.87
CA GLY A 448 16.10 22.51 22.10
C GLY A 448 16.91 21.22 21.90
N ASN A 449 16.98 20.69 20.68
CA ASN A 449 17.85 19.56 20.32
C ASN A 449 19.12 20.04 19.58
N PRO A 450 20.32 19.51 19.88
CA PRO A 450 21.57 19.92 19.22
C PRO A 450 21.69 19.40 17.77
N HIS A 451 21.19 18.20 17.46
CA HIS A 451 21.41 17.50 16.19
C HIS A 451 20.26 17.63 15.18
N ILE A 452 19.01 17.70 15.64
CA ILE A 452 17.80 17.76 14.81
C ILE A 452 17.23 19.18 14.84
N LYS A 453 17.02 19.78 13.66
CA LYS A 453 16.52 21.15 13.46
C LYS A 453 15.17 21.21 12.72
N MET A 454 14.77 20.15 12.02
CA MET A 454 13.51 20.03 11.28
C MET A 454 12.96 18.60 11.38
N SER A 455 11.64 18.48 11.61
CA SER A 455 10.94 17.19 11.73
C SER A 455 9.63 17.11 10.95
N THR A 456 9.30 15.94 10.39
CA THR A 456 8.04 15.70 9.67
C THR A 456 6.90 15.28 10.58
N SER A 457 7.20 14.88 11.82
CA SER A 457 6.24 14.74 12.92
C SER A 457 6.95 14.76 14.29
N ILE A 458 6.20 14.61 15.38
CA ILE A 458 6.75 14.39 16.73
C ILE A 458 7.35 12.98 16.86
N ILE A 459 6.72 11.96 16.28
CA ILE A 459 7.21 10.57 16.33
C ILE A 459 8.54 10.46 15.57
N ASP A 460 8.61 11.05 14.38
CA ASP A 460 9.84 11.17 13.59
C ASP A 460 10.97 11.89 14.36
N TYR A 461 10.66 12.94 15.13
CA TYR A 461 11.66 13.59 16.00
C TYR A 461 12.16 12.64 17.09
N VAL A 462 11.24 11.94 17.77
CA VAL A 462 11.56 11.02 18.87
C VAL A 462 12.46 9.88 18.39
N PHE A 463 12.11 9.20 17.29
CA PHE A 463 12.90 8.07 16.83
C PHE A 463 14.24 8.47 16.23
N ARG A 464 14.37 9.62 15.56
CA ARG A 464 15.69 10.12 15.16
C ARG A 464 16.57 10.48 16.36
N GLU A 465 16.01 11.05 17.42
CA GLU A 465 16.77 11.33 18.65
C GLU A 465 17.24 10.05 19.36
N LEU A 466 16.37 9.03 19.46
CA LEU A 466 16.72 7.74 20.03
C LEU A 466 17.77 7.00 19.17
N ALA A 467 17.67 7.08 17.84
CA ALA A 467 18.63 6.48 16.92
C ALA A 467 20.02 7.14 17.01
N ILE A 468 20.09 8.47 17.08
CA ILE A 468 21.35 9.20 17.27
C ILE A 468 21.97 8.83 18.63
N THR A 469 21.15 8.81 19.69
CA THR A 469 21.65 8.64 21.08
C THR A 469 22.03 7.20 21.42
N TYR A 470 21.22 6.20 21.05
CA TYR A 470 21.44 4.79 21.43
C TYR A 470 22.04 3.92 20.32
N LEU A 471 21.83 4.26 19.04
CA LEU A 471 22.35 3.48 17.90
C LEU A 471 23.54 4.15 17.20
N GLY A 472 23.89 5.40 17.56
CA GLY A 472 24.97 6.16 16.93
C GLY A 472 24.68 6.57 15.48
N ARG A 473 23.40 6.58 15.06
CA ARG A 473 22.96 6.91 13.69
C ARG A 473 23.03 8.41 13.39
N ASN A 474 24.27 8.90 13.26
CA ASN A 474 24.58 10.28 12.88
C ASN A 474 24.18 10.63 11.43
N ASP A 475 23.80 9.64 10.62
CA ASP A 475 23.15 9.84 9.30
C ASP A 475 21.79 10.55 9.42
N LEU A 476 21.11 10.41 10.56
CA LEU A 476 19.83 11.06 10.87
C LEU A 476 19.99 12.46 11.47
N ALA A 477 21.22 12.87 11.82
CA ALA A 477 21.55 14.18 12.34
C ALA A 477 21.62 15.23 11.20
N GLN A 478 21.01 16.39 11.42
CA GLN A 478 21.03 17.52 10.48
C GLN A 478 22.17 18.51 10.78
N VAL A 479 22.76 18.42 11.97
CA VAL A 479 24.00 19.10 12.36
C VAL A 479 24.94 18.02 12.89
N GLN A 480 26.09 17.85 12.25
CA GLN A 480 27.01 16.76 12.57
C GLN A 480 27.81 17.06 13.86
N PRO A 481 28.29 16.04 14.59
CA PRO A 481 29.08 16.24 15.81
C PRO A 481 30.36 17.07 15.60
N GLU A 482 30.96 17.04 14.41
CA GLU A 482 32.12 17.86 14.05
C GLU A 482 31.82 19.36 14.08
N ASP A 483 30.62 19.77 13.65
CA ASP A 483 30.18 21.18 13.59
C ASP A 483 29.93 21.78 14.98
N LEU A 484 29.80 20.94 16.00
CA LEU A 484 29.53 21.35 17.40
C LEU A 484 30.81 21.52 18.23
N ARG A 485 31.99 21.28 17.66
CA ARG A 485 33.28 21.48 18.35
C ARG A 485 33.66 22.96 18.37
N ALA A 486 34.07 23.47 19.53
CA ALA A 486 34.49 24.86 19.69
C ALA A 486 35.69 25.27 18.80
N ASP A 487 36.46 24.29 18.32
CA ASP A 487 37.66 24.46 17.49
C ASP A 487 37.36 24.32 15.98
N ALA A 488 36.09 24.18 15.57
CA ALA A 488 35.67 23.94 14.19
C ALA A 488 35.86 25.18 13.31
N ILE A 489 37.06 25.33 12.74
CA ILE A 489 37.31 26.27 11.63
C ILE A 489 36.57 25.75 10.40
N SER A 490 35.59 26.53 9.92
CA SER A 490 34.85 26.25 8.69
C SER A 490 35.78 25.95 7.52
N LYS A 491 35.65 24.74 6.96
CA LYS A 491 36.22 24.42 5.65
C LYS A 491 35.34 25.06 4.57
N GLY A 492 35.66 26.30 4.23
CA GLY A 492 35.12 26.96 3.05
C GLY A 492 35.42 26.15 1.78
N GLU A 493 34.47 26.17 0.85
CA GLU A 493 34.50 25.41 -0.40
C GLU A 493 35.74 25.74 -1.24
N GLU A 494 36.44 24.70 -1.74
CA GLU A 494 37.50 24.87 -2.74
C GLU A 494 36.88 25.20 -4.10
N ALA A 495 36.52 26.47 -4.30
CA ALA A 495 36.18 26.99 -5.61
C ALA A 495 37.46 27.22 -6.44
N GLU A 496 37.67 26.37 -7.46
CA GLU A 496 38.78 26.54 -8.41
C GLU A 496 38.74 27.93 -9.06
N SER A 497 39.88 28.63 -9.02
CA SER A 497 39.99 29.98 -9.57
C SER A 497 40.69 29.98 -10.94
N GLN A 498 40.01 30.53 -11.96
CA GLN A 498 40.66 31.02 -13.17
C GLN A 498 40.42 32.53 -13.32
N PRO A 499 41.43 33.32 -13.74
CA PRO A 499 41.43 34.75 -13.50
C PRO A 499 40.68 35.55 -14.57
N ARG A 500 39.85 36.52 -14.16
CA ARG A 500 39.36 37.60 -15.03
C ARG A 500 39.93 38.95 -14.60
N ARG A 501 40.47 39.68 -15.59
CA ARG A 501 41.05 41.02 -15.44
C ARG A 501 39.99 42.08 -15.08
N PRO A 502 40.37 43.18 -14.41
CA PRO A 502 39.45 44.24 -14.03
C PRO A 502 39.14 45.17 -15.21
N LEU A 503 37.90 45.68 -15.26
CA LEU A 503 37.52 46.84 -16.05
C LEU A 503 36.65 47.78 -15.20
N SER A 504 36.80 49.07 -15.44
CA SER A 504 36.40 50.15 -14.52
C SER A 504 35.24 51.00 -15.03
N ARG A 505 34.46 51.53 -14.06
CA ARG A 505 33.78 52.85 -14.08
C ARG A 505 32.67 53.16 -15.12
N SER A 506 31.47 53.36 -14.55
CA SER A 506 30.55 54.51 -14.73
C SER A 506 29.88 54.85 -16.08
N ALA A 507 28.53 54.80 -16.07
CA ALA A 507 27.60 55.71 -16.77
C ALA A 507 26.17 55.51 -16.15
N SER A 508 25.63 56.47 -15.37
CA SER A 508 24.55 57.42 -15.75
C SER A 508 23.18 56.77 -16.10
N LEU A 509 22.17 56.81 -15.21
CA LEU A 509 21.10 57.85 -15.09
C LEU A 509 19.93 57.70 -16.10
N GLY A 510 18.67 57.64 -15.61
CA GLY A 510 17.46 57.78 -16.45
C GLY A 510 16.16 57.21 -15.85
N GLY A 511 15.43 58.00 -15.07
CA GLY A 511 14.29 57.59 -14.22
C GLY A 511 13.00 57.02 -14.86
N SER A 512 12.07 56.61 -13.99
CA SER A 512 10.67 57.10 -14.04
C SER A 512 9.89 56.89 -12.73
N LEU A 513 9.36 58.00 -12.21
CA LEU A 513 8.11 58.23 -11.43
C LEU A 513 7.58 57.26 -10.34
N SER A 514 7.40 57.86 -9.16
CA SER A 514 6.34 57.57 -8.17
C SER A 514 5.35 58.77 -8.12
N ALA A 515 4.27 58.88 -7.33
CA ALA A 515 3.74 58.14 -6.17
C ALA A 515 2.19 58.37 -6.08
N ILE A 516 1.67 58.53 -4.84
CA ILE A 516 0.40 59.19 -4.41
C ILE A 516 -0.82 58.23 -4.40
N GLU A 517 -1.72 58.16 -3.39
CA GLU A 517 -2.02 58.87 -2.09
C GLU A 517 -2.12 57.77 -0.98
N GLU A 518 -1.78 57.89 0.32
CA GLU A 518 -1.97 58.91 1.38
C GLU A 518 -3.23 58.70 2.27
N GLU A 519 -3.05 58.45 3.58
CA GLU A 519 -3.72 59.20 4.66
C GLU A 519 -3.07 59.00 6.07
N LEU A 520 -2.64 60.13 6.63
CA LEU A 520 -2.44 60.57 8.02
C LEU A 520 -1.88 59.69 9.17
N ARG A 521 -0.76 60.18 9.73
CA ARG A 521 -0.38 60.19 11.17
C ARG A 521 -1.22 61.27 11.90
N GLY A 522 -1.37 61.36 13.23
CA GLY A 522 -0.76 60.71 14.41
C GLY A 522 -0.89 61.64 15.64
N VAL A 523 0.03 61.54 16.61
CA VAL A 523 0.29 62.43 17.80
C VAL A 523 -0.21 61.93 19.18
N SER A 524 0.62 62.22 20.18
CA SER A 524 0.61 61.87 21.62
C SER A 524 -0.20 62.88 22.49
N THR A 525 -0.19 62.96 23.83
CA THR A 525 0.77 62.62 24.93
C THR A 525 0.06 62.75 26.30
N ASP A 526 0.54 62.06 27.35
CA ASP A 526 0.45 62.35 28.82
C ASP A 526 -0.95 62.62 29.47
N SER A 527 -1.31 62.22 30.71
CA SER A 527 -0.60 62.28 32.00
C SER A 527 -1.35 61.55 33.16
N GLU A 528 -0.60 60.88 34.04
CA GLU A 528 -0.71 60.82 35.53
C GLU A 528 -2.04 60.56 36.31
N ASP A 529 -2.00 59.47 37.10
CA ASP A 529 -2.28 59.33 38.56
C ASP A 529 -3.67 59.03 39.21
N ASN A 530 -3.68 57.84 39.86
CA ASN A 530 -3.97 57.56 41.29
C ASN A 530 -5.34 57.06 41.84
N SER A 531 -5.22 56.26 42.92
CA SER A 531 -6.23 55.73 43.88
C SER A 531 -7.23 54.63 43.43
N ALA A 532 -7.70 53.67 44.27
CA ALA A 532 -7.16 53.07 45.51
C ALA A 532 -7.97 51.78 45.91
N GLU A 533 -7.51 51.10 46.98
CA GLU A 533 -8.23 50.17 47.89
C GLU A 533 -8.53 48.69 47.52
N HIS A 534 -7.92 47.81 48.33
CA HIS A 534 -8.35 46.45 48.71
C HIS A 534 -9.34 46.55 49.90
N PRO A 535 -10.28 45.59 50.13
CA PRO A 535 -9.98 44.29 50.80
C PRO A 535 -10.95 43.14 50.39
N SER A 536 -10.96 41.88 50.84
CA SER A 536 -10.10 40.86 51.48
C SER A 536 -11.01 39.63 51.77
N THR A 537 -10.45 38.47 52.18
CA THR A 537 -11.07 37.41 53.06
C THR A 537 -12.38 36.70 52.62
N GLU A 538 -12.71 35.43 52.92
CA GLU A 538 -12.16 34.25 53.64
C GLU A 538 -12.84 32.98 53.01
N ARG A 539 -12.23 31.80 52.79
CA ARG A 539 -11.63 30.74 53.66
C ARG A 539 -12.63 29.73 54.28
N LEU A 540 -12.13 28.48 54.44
CA LEU A 540 -12.72 27.28 55.11
C LEU A 540 -13.82 26.53 54.31
N SER A 541 -14.00 25.20 54.35
CA SER A 541 -13.19 23.97 54.59
C SER A 541 -14.16 22.81 54.90
N TRP A 542 -13.86 21.53 54.58
CA TRP A 542 -14.16 20.29 55.39
C TRP A 542 -14.08 18.99 54.54
N MET A 543 -13.62 17.87 55.12
CA MET A 543 -13.65 16.48 54.56
C MET A 543 -14.53 15.56 55.42
N PRO A 544 -15.37 14.68 54.83
CA PRO A 544 -15.39 13.26 55.24
C PRO A 544 -15.64 12.31 54.04
N ASP A 545 -15.59 10.97 54.11
CA ASP A 545 -15.22 10.01 55.15
C ASP A 545 -14.79 8.67 54.51
N MET A 546 -14.18 7.77 55.30
CA MET A 546 -13.95 6.35 54.96
C MET A 546 -14.89 5.44 55.77
N PRO A 547 -15.18 4.23 55.27
CA PRO A 547 -15.28 3.08 56.16
C PRO A 547 -14.36 1.92 55.73
N ALA A 548 -13.92 1.12 56.71
CA ALA A 548 -13.13 -0.09 56.51
C ALA A 548 -13.88 -1.33 57.03
N GLY A 549 -13.69 -2.47 56.36
CA GLY A 549 -14.23 -3.77 56.75
C GLY A 549 -13.96 -4.79 55.64
N GLY A 550 -13.26 -5.89 55.94
CA GLY A 550 -12.78 -6.84 54.93
C GLY A 550 -13.42 -8.23 55.02
N GLY A 551 -13.07 -9.11 54.09
CA GLY A 551 -13.40 -10.54 54.17
C GLY A 551 -13.48 -11.29 52.84
N ASN A 552 -12.52 -12.21 52.66
CA ASN A 552 -12.53 -13.40 51.80
C ASN A 552 -12.36 -13.32 50.27
N LEU A 553 -11.65 -14.36 49.80
CA LEU A 553 -11.33 -14.68 48.42
C LEU A 553 -12.52 -15.36 47.73
N GLU A 554 -12.66 -15.15 46.42
CA GLU A 554 -13.01 -16.23 45.51
C GLU A 554 -12.31 -16.02 44.16
N THR A 555 -11.67 -17.07 43.64
CA THR A 555 -10.91 -17.04 42.39
C THR A 555 -11.79 -17.39 41.20
N SER A 556 -11.66 -16.69 40.06
CA SER A 556 -12.30 -17.07 38.79
C SER A 556 -11.37 -16.75 37.60
N PRO A 557 -11.45 -17.53 36.49
CA PRO A 557 -10.37 -17.58 35.50
C PRO A 557 -10.43 -16.45 34.46
N THR A 558 -9.32 -15.75 34.25
CA THR A 558 -9.22 -14.59 33.36
C THR A 558 -8.84 -14.93 31.91
N THR A 559 -8.98 -16.19 31.48
CA THR A 559 -8.44 -16.68 30.20
C THR A 559 -9.43 -16.62 29.01
N ILE A 560 -10.72 -16.32 29.25
CA ILE A 560 -11.77 -16.38 28.21
C ILE A 560 -11.96 -15.03 27.48
N THR A 561 -11.44 -13.93 28.02
CA THR A 561 -11.83 -12.57 27.57
C THR A 561 -11.08 -12.07 26.33
N LEU A 562 -9.85 -12.53 26.04
CA LEU A 562 -9.05 -11.98 24.93
C LEU A 562 -9.59 -12.38 23.53
N ASN A 563 -9.89 -13.66 23.28
CA ASN A 563 -10.36 -14.12 21.96
C ASN A 563 -11.66 -13.42 21.52
N ARG A 564 -12.51 -13.04 22.49
CA ARG A 564 -13.78 -12.37 22.20
C ARG A 564 -13.62 -10.92 21.72
N GLN A 565 -12.48 -10.27 21.97
CA GLN A 565 -12.25 -8.89 21.55
C GLN A 565 -11.81 -8.79 20.10
N LEU A 566 -10.94 -9.69 19.61
CA LEU A 566 -10.52 -9.75 18.20
C LEU A 566 -11.73 -10.06 17.29
N GLN A 567 -12.48 -11.11 17.60
CA GLN A 567 -13.72 -11.48 16.90
C GLN A 567 -14.74 -10.32 16.81
N SER A 568 -14.77 -9.42 17.79
CA SER A 568 -15.73 -8.30 17.81
C SER A 568 -15.47 -7.24 16.73
N ALA A 569 -14.20 -7.03 16.34
CA ALA A 569 -13.84 -6.03 15.33
C ALA A 569 -14.16 -6.51 13.90
N GLU A 570 -13.99 -7.81 13.64
CA GLU A 570 -14.27 -8.43 12.35
C GLU A 570 -15.78 -8.60 12.13
N VAL A 571 -16.51 -9.04 13.16
CA VAL A 571 -17.98 -9.05 13.15
C VAL A 571 -18.55 -7.64 12.95
N ALA A 572 -17.93 -6.61 13.55
CA ALA A 572 -18.33 -5.22 13.32
C ALA A 572 -18.14 -4.77 11.85
N ARG A 573 -17.03 -5.16 11.21
CA ARG A 573 -16.79 -4.89 9.78
C ARG A 573 -17.78 -5.63 8.87
N MET A 574 -18.08 -6.90 9.17
CA MET A 574 -19.08 -7.68 8.42
C MET A 574 -20.52 -7.15 8.59
N GLN A 575 -20.84 -6.53 9.73
CA GLN A 575 -22.10 -5.83 9.97
C GLN A 575 -22.17 -4.43 9.32
N GLY A 576 -21.13 -4.02 8.60
CA GLY A 576 -21.08 -2.75 7.88
C GLY A 576 -20.89 -1.52 8.78
N TYR A 577 -20.31 -1.68 9.97
CA TYR A 577 -19.96 -0.55 10.82
C TYR A 577 -18.68 0.14 10.32
N GLU A 578 -18.74 1.45 10.08
CA GLU A 578 -17.60 2.24 9.58
C GLU A 578 -16.54 2.52 10.68
N GLY A 579 -16.86 2.27 11.95
CA GLY A 579 -15.97 2.53 13.09
C GLY A 579 -15.99 3.97 13.60
N ASP A 580 -16.74 4.87 12.96
CA ASP A 580 -16.98 6.23 13.46
C ASP A 580 -17.90 6.20 14.70
N PRO A 581 -17.64 7.05 15.73
CA PRO A 581 -18.54 7.22 16.87
C PRO A 581 -19.79 8.01 16.47
N CYS A 582 -20.96 7.50 16.83
CA CYS A 582 -22.22 8.23 16.70
C CYS A 582 -22.13 9.59 17.43
N PRO A 583 -22.39 10.73 16.76
CA PRO A 583 -22.26 12.05 17.37
C PRO A 583 -23.28 12.32 18.49
N GLU A 584 -24.35 11.53 18.60
CA GLU A 584 -25.32 11.64 19.71
C GLU A 584 -25.03 10.68 20.87
N CYS A 585 -24.86 9.37 20.60
CA CYS A 585 -24.74 8.36 21.66
C CYS A 585 -23.33 7.78 21.87
N GLY A 586 -22.34 8.20 21.06
CA GLY A 586 -20.95 7.74 21.16
C GLY A 586 -20.69 6.29 20.74
N GLN A 587 -21.71 5.50 20.41
CA GLN A 587 -21.51 4.11 19.98
C GLN A 587 -20.99 4.00 18.54
N LEU A 588 -20.11 3.02 18.31
CA LEU A 588 -19.41 2.77 17.04
C LEU A 588 -20.26 1.98 16.01
N THR A 589 -21.57 1.88 16.24
CA THR A 589 -22.53 1.10 15.41
C THR A 589 -23.13 1.95 14.28
N LEU A 590 -22.32 2.78 13.63
CA LEU A 590 -22.73 3.61 12.48
C LEU A 590 -22.61 2.80 11.18
N VAL A 591 -23.74 2.58 10.49
CA VAL A 591 -23.81 1.89 9.19
C VAL A 591 -24.16 2.88 8.08
N ARG A 592 -23.58 2.72 6.89
CA ARG A 592 -23.98 3.52 5.71
C ARG A 592 -25.45 3.34 5.34
N ASN A 593 -26.12 4.46 5.11
CA ASN A 593 -27.47 4.56 4.58
C ASN A 593 -27.51 5.68 3.53
N GLY A 594 -27.28 5.31 2.27
CA GLY A 594 -27.12 6.27 1.17
C GLY A 594 -25.83 7.09 1.32
N SER A 595 -25.95 8.42 1.29
CA SER A 595 -24.83 9.37 1.44
C SER A 595 -24.48 9.71 2.90
N CYS A 596 -25.18 9.15 3.89
CA CYS A 596 -24.97 9.42 5.31
C CYS A 596 -24.85 8.12 6.11
N LEU A 597 -24.46 8.23 7.38
CA LEU A 597 -24.41 7.11 8.32
C LEU A 597 -25.65 7.13 9.22
N LYS A 598 -26.12 5.96 9.63
CA LYS A 598 -27.21 5.78 10.60
C LYS A 598 -26.71 4.93 11.76
N CYS A 599 -26.93 5.40 12.99
CA CYS A 599 -26.62 4.62 14.19
C CYS A 599 -27.68 3.55 14.41
N GLN A 600 -27.29 2.29 14.51
CA GLN A 600 -28.23 1.22 14.86
C GLN A 600 -28.67 1.28 16.34
N SER A 601 -27.81 1.74 17.25
CA SER A 601 -28.13 1.79 18.69
C SER A 601 -29.10 2.92 19.10
N CYS A 602 -29.04 4.11 18.47
CA CYS A 602 -29.94 5.23 18.80
C CYS A 602 -30.81 5.75 17.63
N GLY A 603 -30.60 5.25 16.41
CA GLY A 603 -31.38 5.66 15.22
C GLY A 603 -30.94 6.95 14.53
N ALA A 604 -30.09 7.77 15.16
CA ALA A 604 -29.63 9.06 14.64
C ALA A 604 -28.87 8.94 13.31
N THR A 605 -29.01 9.95 12.43
CA THR A 605 -28.34 10.02 11.12
C THR A 605 -27.31 11.16 11.07
N THR A 606 -26.18 10.95 10.41
CA THR A 606 -25.06 11.93 10.36
C THR A 606 -25.25 13.01 9.29
N GLY A 607 -26.45 13.57 9.16
CA GLY A 607 -26.71 14.74 8.29
C GLY A 607 -27.59 14.52 7.05
N CYS A 608 -28.33 13.41 6.98
CA CYS A 608 -29.42 13.23 6.01
C CYS A 608 -30.75 13.19 6.77
N SER A 609 -31.66 14.07 6.38
CA SER A 609 -33.06 14.17 6.84
C SER A 609 -33.95 13.11 6.18
#